data_AF-A0A377BFR8-F1
#
_entry.id   AF-A0A377BFR8-F1
#
_cell.length_a   1.000
_cell.length_b   1.000
_cell.length_c   1.000
_cell.angle_alpha   90.00
_cell.angle_beta   90.00
_cell.angle_gamma   90.00
#
_symmetry.space_group_name_H-M   'P 1'
#
loop_
_entity.id
_entity.type
_entity.pdbx_description
1 polymer ?
#
loop_
_entity_poly.entity_id
_entity_poly.type
_entity_poly.pdbx_seq_one_letter_code
_entity_poly.pdbx_strand_id
1 'polypeptide(L)'
;MVNCRVKTLNREDQRRGTTSEVHSEKLENIMVHQHYGTQTVNRGAVQPGMLVKHKDSTWTASANARGRLYLHRGVEMTYTKDLLVEVYLNGLGHGLSH
;
A
#
# COMPACT_ATOMS: atom_id res chain seq x y z
N MET A 1 27.25 -7.79 44.74
CA MET A 1 26.56 -7.15 43.59
C MET A 1 27.56 -7.02 42.44
N VAL A 2 27.17 -7.49 41.26
CA VAL A 2 27.90 -7.54 39.99
C VAL A 2 28.32 -6.11 39.58
N ASN A 3 29.61 -5.81 39.36
CA ASN A 3 30.33 -5.74 38.05
C ASN A 3 29.47 -5.10 36.93
N CYS A 4 29.84 -4.08 36.15
CA CYS A 4 31.06 -3.75 35.38
C CYS A 4 31.01 -2.22 35.11
N ARG A 5 32.02 -1.36 35.27
CA ARG A 5 33.35 -1.19 34.63
C ARG A 5 33.36 -0.94 33.09
N VAL A 6 33.36 0.36 32.72
CA VAL A 6 34.08 1.06 31.61
C VAL A 6 33.56 0.69 30.20
N LYS A 7 33.45 1.56 29.18
CA LYS A 7 34.39 2.59 28.73
C LYS A 7 33.69 3.70 27.93
N THR A 8 34.19 4.92 28.09
CA THR A 8 34.02 6.06 27.20
C THR A 8 34.63 5.74 25.83
N LEU A 9 33.93 6.06 24.74
CA LEU A 9 34.50 6.17 23.40
C LEU A 9 34.09 7.52 22.80
N ASN A 10 35.10 8.33 22.52
CA ASN A 10 35.00 9.61 21.85
C ASN A 10 34.88 9.41 20.33
N ARG A 11 34.01 10.22 19.72
CA ARG A 11 34.25 11.11 18.57
C ARG A 11 35.07 10.56 17.39
N GLU A 12 34.45 10.68 16.21
CA GLU A 12 35.00 10.73 14.84
C GLU A 12 34.53 9.57 13.94
N ASP A 13 33.46 9.83 13.17
CA ASP A 13 33.45 9.55 11.71
C ASP A 13 32.22 10.21 11.05
N GLN A 14 32.16 11.54 11.13
CA GLN A 14 31.39 12.31 10.16
C GLN A 14 32.34 12.69 9.02
N ARG A 15 32.14 12.06 7.86
CA ARG A 15 32.24 12.61 6.48
C ARG A 15 32.83 11.59 5.50
N ARG A 16 31.98 10.99 4.66
CA ARG A 16 32.00 11.08 3.17
C ARG A 16 31.39 9.84 2.53
N GLY A 17 30.37 10.08 1.72
CA GLY A 17 29.74 9.13 0.83
C GLY A 17 28.74 9.88 -0.03
N THR A 18 29.23 10.82 -0.83
CA THR A 18 28.43 11.42 -1.90
C THR A 18 28.20 10.33 -2.94
N THR A 19 27.00 9.80 -3.04
CA THR A 19 26.56 9.18 -4.28
C THR A 19 25.17 9.72 -4.55
N SER A 20 25.14 10.61 -5.53
CA SER A 20 23.94 11.10 -6.16
C SER A 20 23.25 9.92 -6.83
N GLU A 21 22.26 9.31 -6.19
CA GLU A 21 21.26 8.49 -6.89
C GLU A 21 20.01 9.35 -7.10
N VAL A 22 20.13 10.17 -8.14
CA VAL A 22 19.02 10.69 -8.92
C VAL A 22 18.38 9.52 -9.68
N HIS A 23 17.05 9.54 -9.76
CA HIS A 23 16.13 8.62 -10.45
C HIS A 23 15.84 7.29 -9.72
N SER A 24 14.62 7.00 -9.29
CA SER A 24 13.35 7.34 -9.92
C SER A 24 12.34 7.82 -8.90
N GLU A 25 11.86 9.03 -9.10
CA GLU A 25 10.49 9.42 -8.79
C GLU A 25 9.58 8.42 -9.50
N LYS A 26 9.28 7.30 -8.83
CA LYS A 26 8.34 6.32 -9.33
C LYS A 26 6.98 6.91 -9.10
N LEU A 27 6.55 7.77 -10.04
CA LEU A 27 5.19 8.31 -10.21
C LEU A 27 4.23 7.65 -9.25
N GLU A 28 4.14 8.19 -8.02
CA GLU A 28 3.05 7.92 -7.10
C GLU A 28 1.86 8.55 -7.80
N ASN A 29 1.29 7.80 -8.73
CA ASN A 29 0.33 8.33 -9.67
C ASN A 29 -0.82 8.85 -8.84
N ILE A 30 -0.90 10.18 -8.81
CA ILE A 30 -1.76 11.01 -7.98
C ILE A 30 -3.19 10.62 -8.32
N MET A 31 -3.69 9.65 -7.59
CA MET A 31 -5.09 9.37 -7.44
C MET A 31 -5.39 9.58 -5.96
N VAL A 32 -5.15 10.82 -5.51
CA VAL A 32 -5.70 11.38 -4.27
C VAL A 32 -7.21 11.51 -4.49
N HIS A 33 -7.88 10.36 -4.57
CA HIS A 33 -9.31 10.31 -4.46
C HIS A 33 -9.62 10.65 -3.01
N GLN A 34 -10.48 11.65 -2.82
CA GLN A 34 -11.06 11.97 -1.52
C GLN A 34 -11.83 10.74 -1.03
N HIS A 35 -11.15 9.87 -0.28
CA HIS A 35 -11.72 8.68 0.31
C HIS A 35 -11.77 8.87 1.82
N TYR A 36 -12.86 8.44 2.44
CA TYR A 36 -13.15 8.66 3.86
C TYR A 36 -12.51 7.59 4.74
N GLY A 37 -11.34 7.11 4.33
CA GLY A 37 -10.62 5.97 4.92
C GLY A 37 -10.76 4.67 4.14
N THR A 38 -10.32 3.59 4.78
CA THR A 38 -10.36 2.23 4.25
C THR A 38 -11.07 1.29 5.21
N GLN A 39 -11.62 0.20 4.68
CA GLN A 39 -12.20 -0.88 5.47
C GLN A 39 -11.67 -2.22 5.00
N THR A 40 -11.31 -3.10 5.93
CA THR A 40 -11.03 -4.50 5.59
C THR A 40 -12.34 -5.26 5.45
N VAL A 41 -12.60 -5.81 4.27
CA VAL A 41 -13.80 -6.59 3.96
C VAL A 41 -13.43 -7.94 3.37
N ASN A 42 -14.37 -8.89 3.39
CA ASN A 42 -14.21 -10.14 2.68
C ASN A 42 -14.21 -9.86 1.17
N ARG A 43 -13.28 -10.47 0.40
CA ARG A 43 -13.24 -10.37 -1.07
C ARG A 43 -14.59 -10.71 -1.72
N GLY A 44 -15.38 -11.58 -1.09
CA GLY A 44 -16.74 -11.96 -1.51
C GLY A 44 -17.72 -10.80 -1.57
N ALA A 45 -17.54 -9.79 -0.71
CA ALA A 45 -18.35 -8.57 -0.69
C ALA A 45 -17.86 -7.53 -1.71
N VAL A 46 -16.73 -7.78 -2.40
CA VAL A 46 -16.17 -6.81 -3.33
C VAL A 46 -16.88 -6.87 -4.68
N GLN A 47 -17.57 -5.78 -5.03
CA GLN A 47 -18.20 -5.59 -6.32
C GLN A 47 -17.20 -5.08 -7.38
N PRO A 48 -17.38 -5.46 -8.66
CA PRO A 48 -16.67 -4.82 -9.77
C PRO A 48 -16.83 -3.29 -9.75
N GLY A 49 -15.75 -2.57 -10.06
CA GLY A 49 -15.70 -1.11 -10.04
C GLY A 49 -15.24 -0.51 -8.71
N MET A 50 -15.25 -1.27 -7.62
CA MET A 50 -14.77 -0.77 -6.32
C MET A 50 -13.25 -0.63 -6.28
N LEU A 51 -12.77 0.39 -5.59
CA LEU A 51 -11.36 0.66 -5.37
C LEU A 51 -10.85 -0.12 -4.16
N VAL A 52 -9.71 -0.79 -4.35
CA VAL A 52 -9.04 -1.58 -3.32
C VAL A 52 -7.58 -1.19 -3.19
N LYS A 53 -7.02 -1.34 -1.99
CA LYS A 53 -5.58 -1.19 -1.74
C LYS A 53 -4.89 -2.53 -1.94
N HIS A 54 -3.87 -2.56 -2.79
CA HIS A 54 -3.06 -3.75 -3.04
C HIS A 54 -1.61 -3.35 -3.36
N LYS A 55 -0.66 -3.89 -2.58
CA LYS A 55 0.78 -3.54 -2.64
C LYS A 55 1.02 -2.04 -2.57
N ASP A 56 0.39 -1.38 -1.60
CA ASP A 56 0.48 0.07 -1.35
C ASP A 56 0.03 0.96 -2.52
N SER A 57 -0.71 0.39 -3.47
CA SER A 57 -1.29 1.10 -4.60
C SER A 57 -2.80 0.91 -4.64
N THR A 58 -3.50 1.87 -5.24
CA THR A 58 -4.94 1.78 -5.53
C THR A 58 -5.17 1.00 -6.81
N TRP A 59 -6.10 0.05 -6.76
CA TRP A 59 -6.52 -0.78 -7.88
C TRP A 59 -8.03 -0.81 -8.01
N THR A 60 -8.54 -0.98 -9.24
CA THR A 60 -9.96 -1.16 -9.48
C THR A 60 -10.29 -2.66 -9.54
N ALA A 61 -11.22 -3.10 -8.71
CA ALA A 61 -11.76 -4.45 -8.76
C ALA A 61 -12.48 -4.68 -10.09
N SER A 62 -12.08 -5.73 -10.81
CA SER A 62 -12.67 -6.11 -12.08
C SER A 62 -13.67 -7.25 -11.92
N ALA A 63 -13.29 -8.30 -11.20
CA ALA A 63 -14.16 -9.47 -11.00
C ALA A 63 -13.73 -10.27 -9.77
N ASN A 64 -14.69 -10.86 -9.06
CA ASN A 64 -14.43 -11.91 -8.08
C ASN A 64 -14.90 -13.24 -8.63
N ALA A 65 -13.96 -14.10 -9.00
CA ALA A 65 -14.26 -15.40 -9.59
C ALA A 65 -13.21 -16.43 -9.22
N ARG A 66 -13.62 -17.70 -9.10
CA ARG A 66 -12.71 -18.84 -8.87
C ARG A 66 -11.80 -18.65 -7.65
N GLY A 67 -12.32 -18.01 -6.59
CA GLY A 67 -11.59 -17.71 -5.36
C GLY A 67 -10.50 -16.64 -5.52
N ARG A 68 -10.53 -15.84 -6.59
CA ARG A 68 -9.60 -14.76 -6.88
C ARG A 68 -10.35 -13.46 -7.11
N LEU A 69 -9.80 -12.36 -6.59
CA LEU A 69 -10.23 -11.02 -6.94
C LEU A 69 -9.28 -10.46 -7.98
N TYR A 70 -9.79 -10.25 -9.19
CA TYR A 70 -9.07 -9.68 -10.32
C TYR A 70 -9.08 -8.16 -10.22
N LEU A 71 -7.91 -7.57 -10.38
CA LEU A 71 -7.65 -6.15 -10.21
C LEU A 71 -7.00 -5.60 -11.47
N HIS A 72 -7.32 -4.35 -11.81
CA HIS A 72 -6.66 -3.67 -12.92
C HIS A 72 -6.38 -2.22 -12.57
N ARG A 73 -5.35 -1.67 -13.23
CA ARG A 73 -4.93 -0.29 -13.12
C ARG A 73 -4.37 0.16 -14.47
N GLY A 74 -5.17 0.89 -15.24
CA GLY A 74 -4.83 1.21 -16.63
C GLY A 74 -4.61 -0.07 -17.45
N VAL A 75 -3.38 -0.25 -17.95
CA VAL A 75 -2.97 -1.45 -18.70
C VAL A 75 -2.49 -2.60 -17.82
N GLU A 76 -2.24 -2.35 -16.53
CA GLU A 76 -1.78 -3.36 -15.59
C GLU A 76 -2.95 -4.23 -15.12
N MET A 77 -2.76 -5.55 -15.09
CA MET A 77 -3.72 -6.50 -14.52
C MET A 77 -3.02 -7.41 -13.51
N THR A 78 -3.70 -7.67 -12.40
CA THR A 78 -3.23 -8.57 -11.35
C THR A 78 -4.40 -9.24 -10.64
N TYR A 79 -4.11 -10.09 -9.65
CA TYR A 79 -5.14 -10.69 -8.81
C TYR A 79 -4.63 -10.90 -7.39
N THR A 80 -5.55 -10.89 -6.43
CA THR A 80 -5.28 -11.40 -5.08
C THR A 80 -6.11 -12.67 -4.80
N LYS A 81 -5.54 -13.55 -3.98
CA LYS A 81 -6.18 -14.74 -3.43
C LYS A 81 -6.57 -14.54 -1.96
N ASP A 82 -6.21 -13.42 -1.37
CA ASP A 82 -6.45 -13.15 0.04
C ASP A 82 -7.96 -13.09 0.31
N LEU A 83 -8.38 -13.57 1.48
CA LEU A 83 -9.78 -13.55 1.86
C LEU A 83 -10.22 -12.14 2.26
N LEU A 84 -9.32 -11.41 2.90
CA LEU A 84 -9.53 -10.06 3.39
C LEU A 84 -8.81 -9.08 2.48
N VAL A 85 -9.52 -8.03 2.08
CA VAL A 85 -9.00 -6.98 1.20
C VAL A 85 -9.42 -5.62 1.75
N GLU A 86 -8.53 -4.64 1.65
CA GLU A 86 -8.83 -3.26 2.04
C GLU A 86 -9.53 -2.54 0.89
N VAL A 87 -10.76 -2.10 1.12
CA VAL A 87 -11.55 -1.27 0.19
C VAL A 87 -11.49 0.19 0.63
N TYR A 88 -11.48 1.11 -0.33
CA TYR A 88 -11.63 2.53 -0.05
C TYR A 88 -13.09 2.87 0.22
N LEU A 89 -13.36 3.85 1.08
CA LEU A 89 -14.71 4.26 1.43
C LEU A 89 -15.09 5.62 0.86
N ASN A 90 -16.36 5.78 0.48
CA ASN A 90 -16.98 7.06 0.15
C ASN A 90 -17.51 7.78 1.42
N GLY A 91 -18.07 8.98 1.27
CA GLY A 91 -18.58 9.80 2.38
C GLY A 91 -19.78 9.23 3.13
N LEU A 92 -20.36 8.14 2.62
CA LEU A 92 -21.47 7.42 3.25
C LEU A 92 -21.00 6.13 3.96
N GLY A 93 -19.70 5.80 3.88
CA GLY A 93 -19.14 4.57 4.45
C GLY A 93 -19.33 3.33 3.58
N HIS A 94 -19.70 3.48 2.30
CA HIS A 94 -19.75 2.39 1.33
C HIS A 94 -18.45 2.29 0.53
N GLY A 95 -18.22 1.14 -0.10
CA GLY A 95 -17.09 0.94 -1.01
C GLY A 95 -17.07 2.03 -2.10
N LEU A 96 -15.96 2.73 -2.21
CA LEU A 96 -15.73 3.75 -3.22
C LEU A 96 -15.57 3.06 -4.57
N SER A 97 -16.41 3.42 -5.53
CA SER A 97 -16.38 2.91 -6.90
C SER A 97 -16.25 4.06 -7.89
N HIS A 98 -15.61 3.78 -9.03
CA HIS A 98 -15.56 4.69 -10.19
C HIS A 98 -16.70 4.39 -11.17
#